data_AF-A0AAD9V106-F1
#
_entry.id   AF-A0AAD9V106-F1
#
_cell.length_a   1.000
_cell.length_b   1.000
_cell.length_c   1.000
_cell.angle_alpha   90.00
_cell.angle_beta   90.00
_cell.angle_gamma   90.00
#
_symmetry.space_group_name_H-M   'P 1'
#
loop_
_entity.id
_entity.type
_entity.pdbx_description
1 polymer ?
#
loop_
_entity_poly.entity_id
_entity_poly.type
_entity_poly.pdbx_seq_one_letter_code
_entity_poly.pdbx_strand_id
1 'polypeptide(L)'
;MSHSFCMEDAANPWSPSSAYIQVGSLQNILVFAEKSGHIDKRTANTDEIRRRVDTISPSVILIRLLRDITRLGKSLDKVNLEIQSHLKEAETKDITHVDILGKRCQQLDHISTQLSTIIEKKDDLLSRLQQPLVGEFLEIDAAHHKNTAEIFPMISSNLAGFPKLLENMTWIKNFPMADGQLLGILSSVESSFAEIQSFYQAFCQSRSLMSHLQEKNGH
;
A
#
# COMPACT_ATOMS: atom_id res chain seq x y z
N MET A 1 73.76 -41.78 16.92
CA MET A 1 73.90 -40.34 17.22
C MET A 1 72.49 -39.76 17.27
N SER A 2 71.95 -39.61 18.47
CA SER A 2 70.58 -39.15 18.70
C SER A 2 70.69 -37.86 19.50
N HIS A 3 70.64 -36.72 18.81
CA HIS A 3 70.61 -35.42 19.48
C HIS A 3 69.23 -35.21 20.09
N SER A 4 69.15 -35.43 21.40
CA SER A 4 68.02 -34.99 22.23
C SER A 4 68.07 -33.47 22.29
N PHE A 5 67.14 -32.84 21.60
CA PHE A 5 66.88 -31.41 21.62
C PHE A 5 66.25 -31.08 22.99
N CYS A 6 67.04 -30.51 23.90
CA CYS A 6 66.53 -29.93 25.14
C CYS A 6 65.66 -28.73 24.78
N MET A 7 64.35 -28.88 24.94
CA MET A 7 63.44 -27.73 25.07
C MET A 7 63.72 -27.09 26.41
N GLU A 8 64.46 -25.99 26.37
CA GLU A 8 64.59 -25.06 27.47
C GLU A 8 63.28 -24.27 27.53
N ASP A 9 62.33 -24.76 28.32
CA ASP A 9 61.08 -24.06 28.60
C ASP A 9 61.42 -22.70 29.23
N ALA A 10 61.38 -21.66 28.40
CA ALA A 10 61.51 -20.28 28.82
C ALA A 10 60.32 -19.92 29.72
N ALA A 11 60.47 -20.19 31.02
CA ALA A 11 59.47 -19.95 32.04
C ALA A 11 59.09 -18.46 32.07
N ASN A 12 57.80 -18.21 31.89
CA ASN A 12 57.23 -16.87 31.78
C ASN A 12 57.51 -16.05 33.08
N PRO A 13 58.26 -14.94 32.99
CA PRO A 13 58.59 -14.09 34.14
C PRO A 13 57.38 -13.36 34.75
N TRP A 14 56.21 -13.42 34.11
CA TRP A 14 54.95 -12.84 34.58
C TRP A 14 53.97 -13.88 35.14
N SER A 15 54.37 -15.15 35.23
CA SER A 15 53.54 -16.19 35.85
C SER A 15 53.69 -16.16 37.39
N PRO A 16 52.58 -16.16 38.15
CA PRO A 16 52.62 -16.21 39.61
C PRO A 16 53.15 -17.54 40.16
N SER A 17 53.42 -18.50 39.27
CA SER A 17 53.93 -19.84 39.55
C SER A 17 55.45 -19.96 39.37
N SER A 18 56.13 -18.90 38.90
CA SER A 18 57.57 -18.93 38.73
C SER A 18 58.27 -18.81 40.09
N ALA A 19 58.96 -19.88 40.47
CA ALA A 19 59.74 -19.99 41.72
C ALA A 19 60.86 -18.95 41.85
N TYR A 20 61.12 -18.13 40.82
CA TYR A 20 62.17 -17.11 40.81
C TYR A 20 61.76 -15.78 41.47
N ILE A 21 60.46 -15.48 41.62
CA ILE A 21 60.03 -14.31 42.39
C ILE A 21 59.88 -14.75 43.85
N GLN A 22 61.01 -14.90 44.54
CA GLN A 22 61.07 -15.18 45.97
C GLN A 22 60.69 -13.90 46.74
N VAL A 23 59.41 -13.51 46.69
CA VAL A 23 58.82 -12.44 47.52
C VAL A 23 58.79 -12.79 49.01
N GLY A 24 59.31 -13.96 49.41
CA GLY A 24 59.29 -14.44 50.80
C GLY A 24 59.96 -13.49 51.81
N SER A 25 61.07 -12.82 51.47
CA SER A 25 61.73 -11.89 52.40
C SER A 25 60.92 -10.61 52.60
N LEU A 26 60.39 -10.03 51.51
CA LEU A 26 59.55 -8.84 51.56
C LEU A 26 58.20 -9.16 52.21
N GLN A 27 57.60 -10.30 51.90
CA GLN A 27 56.36 -10.77 52.51
C GLN A 27 56.54 -10.95 54.02
N ASN A 28 57.66 -11.53 54.46
CA ASN A 28 57.94 -11.68 55.88
C ASN A 28 58.17 -10.33 56.57
N ILE A 29 58.84 -9.38 55.91
CA ILE A 29 59.01 -8.01 56.41
C ILE A 29 57.66 -7.27 56.49
N LEU A 30 56.79 -7.43 55.50
CA LEU A 30 55.45 -6.83 55.48
C LEU A 30 54.55 -7.45 56.56
N VAL A 31 54.58 -8.76 56.74
CA VAL A 31 53.84 -9.47 57.80
C VAL A 31 54.39 -9.09 59.19
N PHE A 32 55.70 -8.92 59.32
CA PHE A 32 56.31 -8.45 60.56
C PHE A 32 55.96 -6.98 60.86
N ALA A 33 55.92 -6.12 59.83
CA ALA A 33 55.54 -4.72 59.93
C ALA A 33 54.03 -4.51 60.18
N GLU A 34 53.18 -5.43 59.69
CA GLU A 34 51.74 -5.50 60.02
C GLU A 34 51.56 -5.92 61.49
N LYS A 35 52.30 -6.93 61.95
CA LYS A 35 52.27 -7.38 63.35
C LYS A 35 52.86 -6.38 64.34
N SER A 36 53.82 -5.57 63.92
CA SER A 36 54.46 -4.53 64.75
C SER A 36 53.67 -3.21 64.78
N GLY A 37 52.50 -3.16 64.14
CA GLY A 37 51.63 -1.97 64.09
C GLY A 37 52.22 -0.77 63.34
N HIS A 38 53.37 -0.94 62.67
CA HIS A 38 54.00 0.12 61.86
C HIS A 38 53.30 0.27 60.50
N ILE A 39 52.68 -0.82 60.02
CA ILE A 39 51.72 -0.79 58.92
C ILE A 39 50.35 -1.04 59.54
N ASP A 40 49.69 0.05 59.93
CA ASP A 40 48.24 0.01 60.03
C ASP A 40 47.70 -0.36 58.64
N LYS A 41 46.69 -1.22 58.57
CA LYS A 41 45.79 -1.23 57.41
C LYS A 41 45.04 0.09 57.46
N ARG A 42 45.76 1.19 57.24
CA ARG A 42 45.21 2.32 56.52
C ARG A 42 44.63 1.64 55.29
N THR A 43 43.31 1.54 55.29
CA THR A 43 42.49 1.69 54.09
C THR A 43 43.09 2.88 53.37
N ALA A 44 44.19 2.65 52.65
CA ALA A 44 44.98 3.64 51.96
C ALA A 44 44.14 3.96 50.76
N ASN A 45 43.08 4.73 51.03
CA ASN A 45 41.92 5.01 50.23
C ASN A 45 42.12 4.44 48.84
N THR A 46 41.91 3.13 48.66
CA THR A 46 42.21 2.48 47.39
C THR A 46 41.36 3.14 46.33
N ASP A 47 40.17 3.57 46.70
CA ASP A 47 39.26 4.38 45.91
C ASP A 47 39.71 5.84 45.70
N GLU A 48 40.48 6.45 46.61
CA GLU A 48 41.06 7.80 46.38
C GLU A 48 42.34 7.74 45.56
N ILE A 49 43.22 6.75 45.77
CA ILE A 49 44.38 6.48 44.92
C ILE A 49 43.88 6.13 43.51
N ARG A 50 42.84 5.32 43.38
CA ARG A 50 42.20 5.00 42.10
C ARG A 50 41.58 6.24 41.46
N ARG A 51 40.87 7.08 42.22
CA ARG A 51 40.35 8.38 41.74
C ARG A 51 41.46 9.37 41.33
N ARG A 52 42.60 9.39 42.05
CA ARG A 52 43.78 10.22 41.73
C ARG A 52 44.54 9.70 40.51
N VAL A 53 44.72 8.39 40.39
CA VAL A 53 45.31 7.73 39.22
C VAL A 53 44.43 7.94 37.98
N ASP A 54 43.11 7.90 38.15
CA ASP A 54 42.12 8.19 37.11
C ASP A 54 42.15 9.65 36.63
N THR A 55 42.61 10.59 37.47
CA THR A 55 42.68 12.02 37.14
C THR A 55 44.08 12.51 36.74
N ILE A 56 45.14 11.80 37.11
CA ILE A 56 46.53 12.30 37.01
C ILE A 56 47.37 11.53 35.98
N SER A 57 47.09 10.24 35.73
CA SER A 57 47.98 9.41 34.89
C SER A 57 47.53 9.36 33.42
N PRO A 58 48.29 9.95 32.47
CA PRO A 58 47.94 9.95 31.05
C PRO A 58 47.81 8.52 30.47
N SER A 59 48.55 7.56 31.01
CA SER A 59 48.51 6.15 30.63
C SER A 59 47.16 5.49 30.94
N VAL A 60 46.51 5.84 32.07
CA VAL A 60 45.22 5.26 32.47
C VAL A 60 44.09 5.83 31.63
N ILE A 61 44.15 7.12 31.29
CA ILE A 61 43.23 7.76 30.35
C ILE A 61 43.36 7.11 28.96
N LEU A 62 44.59 6.89 28.48
CA LEU A 62 44.85 6.21 27.21
C LEU A 62 44.29 4.78 27.19
N ILE A 63 44.50 4.00 28.26
CA ILE A 63 43.97 2.63 28.36
C ILE A 63 42.43 2.64 28.34
N ARG A 64 41.78 3.63 28.96
CA ARG A 64 40.32 3.79 28.91
C ARG A 64 39.84 4.12 27.50
N LEU A 65 40.48 5.09 26.84
CA LEU A 65 40.17 5.44 25.45
C LEU A 65 40.35 4.25 24.51
N LEU A 66 41.44 3.50 24.64
CA LEU A 66 41.67 2.28 23.85
C LEU A 66 40.59 1.22 24.12
N ARG A 67 40.15 1.07 25.37
CA ARG A 67 39.05 0.16 25.72
C ARG A 67 37.73 0.61 25.13
N ASP A 68 37.42 1.89 25.18
CA ASP A 68 36.20 2.45 24.60
C ASP A 68 36.20 2.34 23.07
N ILE A 69 37.34 2.63 22.42
CA ILE A 69 37.54 2.41 20.97
C ILE A 69 37.36 0.93 20.63
N THR A 70 37.93 0.02 21.42
CA THR A 70 37.77 -1.43 21.20
C THR A 70 36.32 -1.87 21.38
N ARG A 71 35.61 -1.34 22.39
CA ARG A 71 34.19 -1.65 22.61
C ARG A 71 33.34 -1.13 21.44
N LEU A 72 33.61 0.09 20.98
CA LEU A 72 32.90 0.68 19.86
C LEU A 72 33.20 -0.06 18.56
N GLY A 73 34.46 -0.45 18.33
CA GLY A 73 34.87 -1.29 17.21
C GLY A 73 34.10 -2.62 17.17
N LYS A 74 34.02 -3.33 18.30
CA LYS A 74 33.20 -4.56 18.40
C LYS A 74 31.72 -4.33 18.11
N SER A 75 31.17 -3.20 18.55
CA SER A 75 29.78 -2.85 18.25
C SER A 75 29.58 -2.55 16.76
N LEU A 76 30.54 -1.87 16.13
CA LEU A 76 30.52 -1.57 14.71
C LEU A 76 30.64 -2.86 13.88
N ASP A 77 31.56 -3.76 14.24
CA ASP A 77 31.73 -5.04 13.57
C ASP A 77 30.46 -5.89 13.66
N LYS A 78 29.80 -5.90 14.84
CA LYS A 78 28.51 -6.58 15.01
C LYS A 78 27.45 -6.05 14.04
N VAL A 79 27.29 -4.73 13.99
CA VAL A 79 26.31 -4.10 13.08
C VAL A 79 26.68 -4.35 11.62
N ASN A 80 27.97 -4.30 11.27
CA ASN A 80 28.43 -4.59 9.92
C ASN A 80 28.14 -6.04 9.51
N LEU A 81 28.35 -7.00 10.42
CA LEU A 81 28.00 -8.39 10.18
C LEU A 81 26.49 -8.58 9.97
N GLU A 82 25.65 -7.88 10.76
CA GLU A 82 24.20 -7.91 10.61
C GLU A 82 23.76 -7.34 9.26
N ILE A 83 24.32 -6.21 8.83
CA ILE A 83 24.07 -5.63 7.49
C ILE A 83 24.46 -6.63 6.39
N GLN A 84 25.65 -7.23 6.49
CA GLN A 84 26.11 -8.20 5.49
C GLN A 84 25.23 -9.46 5.47
N SER A 85 24.76 -9.91 6.64
CA SER A 85 23.83 -11.03 6.74
C SER A 85 22.51 -10.70 6.06
N HIS A 86 21.96 -9.51 6.29
CA HIS A 86 20.70 -9.09 5.65
C HIS A 86 20.84 -8.88 4.15
N LEU A 87 21.99 -8.36 3.69
CA LEU A 87 22.26 -8.19 2.26
C LEU A 87 22.30 -9.56 1.56
N LYS A 88 23.05 -10.50 2.14
CA LYS A 88 23.12 -11.87 1.62
C LYS A 88 21.75 -12.55 1.65
N GLU A 89 21.00 -12.41 2.74
CA GLU A 89 19.64 -12.95 2.81
C GLU A 89 18.76 -12.33 1.73
N ALA A 90 18.83 -11.02 1.48
CA ALA A 90 18.06 -10.38 0.42
C ALA A 90 18.42 -10.89 -0.98
N GLU A 91 19.70 -11.16 -1.23
CA GLU A 91 20.18 -11.74 -2.50
C GLU A 91 19.77 -13.20 -2.68
N THR A 92 19.70 -13.98 -1.60
CA THR A 92 19.39 -15.41 -1.66
C THR A 92 17.93 -15.73 -1.35
N LYS A 93 17.13 -14.74 -0.94
CA LYS A 93 15.79 -14.96 -0.38
C LYS A 93 14.82 -15.59 -1.37
N ASP A 94 15.01 -15.33 -2.65
CA ASP A 94 14.23 -15.92 -3.74
C ASP A 94 14.43 -17.43 -3.89
N ILE A 95 15.58 -17.96 -3.46
CA ILE A 95 15.94 -19.38 -3.54
C ILE A 95 15.98 -20.09 -2.17
N THR A 96 16.19 -19.37 -1.06
CA THR A 96 16.28 -19.96 0.30
C THR A 96 14.92 -20.08 0.97
N HIS A 97 14.02 -19.11 0.76
CA HIS A 97 12.71 -19.13 1.39
C HIS A 97 11.72 -19.98 0.61
N VAL A 98 11.35 -21.12 1.21
CA VAL A 98 10.38 -22.09 0.67
C VAL A 98 9.04 -21.44 0.30
N ASP A 99 8.58 -20.45 1.06
CA ASP A 99 7.33 -19.73 0.75
C ASP A 99 7.39 -18.95 -0.56
N ILE A 100 8.54 -18.32 -0.85
CA ILE A 100 8.74 -17.54 -2.08
C ILE A 100 8.91 -18.49 -3.25
N LEU A 101 9.70 -19.54 -3.08
CA LEU A 101 9.87 -20.58 -4.08
C LEU A 101 8.54 -21.27 -4.41
N GLY A 102 7.72 -21.58 -3.41
CA GLY A 102 6.38 -22.14 -3.57
C GLY A 102 5.46 -21.23 -4.39
N LYS A 103 5.46 -19.91 -4.10
CA LYS A 103 4.72 -18.93 -4.90
C LYS A 103 5.21 -18.85 -6.34
N ARG A 104 6.54 -18.89 -6.56
CA ARG A 104 7.13 -18.91 -7.91
C ARG A 104 6.77 -20.17 -8.69
N CYS A 105 6.82 -21.33 -8.04
CA CYS A 105 6.38 -22.60 -8.64
C CYS A 105 4.90 -22.56 -9.01
N GLN A 106 4.02 -22.04 -8.16
CA GLN A 106 2.59 -21.87 -8.47
C GLN A 106 2.37 -20.92 -9.66
N GLN A 107 3.11 -19.82 -9.73
CA GLN A 107 3.05 -18.90 -10.87
C GLN A 107 3.50 -19.58 -12.17
N LEU A 108 4.60 -20.34 -12.10
CA LEU A 108 5.13 -21.07 -13.25
C LEU A 108 4.15 -22.16 -13.70
N ASP A 109 3.55 -22.89 -12.77
CA ASP A 109 2.54 -23.91 -13.06
C ASP A 109 1.28 -23.32 -13.68
N HIS A 110 0.84 -22.15 -13.19
CA HIS A 110 -0.26 -21.40 -13.80
C HIS A 110 0.04 -21.01 -15.25
N ILE A 111 1.21 -20.42 -15.50
CA ILE A 111 1.64 -20.05 -16.86
C ILE A 111 1.75 -21.29 -17.74
N SER A 112 2.33 -22.37 -17.23
CA SER A 112 2.46 -23.65 -17.93
C SER A 112 1.08 -24.18 -18.32
N THR A 113 0.11 -24.15 -17.41
CA THR A 113 -1.27 -24.58 -17.67
C THR A 113 -1.95 -23.71 -18.73
N GLN A 114 -1.76 -22.40 -18.66
CA GLN A 114 -2.29 -21.47 -19.67
C GLN A 114 -1.69 -21.74 -21.05
N LEU A 115 -0.37 -21.93 -21.14
CA LEU A 115 0.31 -22.25 -22.39
C LEU A 115 -0.14 -23.61 -22.93
N SER A 116 -0.26 -24.64 -22.10
CA SER A 116 -0.80 -25.94 -22.52
C SER A 116 -2.22 -25.80 -23.09
N THR A 117 -3.08 -25.01 -22.43
CA THR A 117 -4.45 -24.75 -22.92
C THR A 117 -4.44 -24.03 -24.28
N ILE A 118 -3.50 -23.09 -24.49
CA ILE A 118 -3.33 -22.40 -25.77
C ILE A 118 -2.83 -23.36 -26.85
N ILE A 119 -1.89 -24.25 -26.51
CA ILE A 119 -1.37 -25.28 -27.43
C ILE A 119 -2.49 -26.24 -27.84
N GLU A 120 -3.32 -26.69 -26.90
CA GLU A 120 -4.49 -27.54 -27.18
C GLU A 120 -5.49 -26.84 -28.11
N LYS A 121 -5.72 -25.54 -27.90
CA LYS A 121 -6.60 -24.72 -28.74
C LYS A 121 -5.94 -24.19 -30.01
N LYS A 122 -4.65 -24.49 -30.26
CA LYS A 122 -3.91 -23.94 -31.41
C LYS A 122 -4.56 -24.35 -32.72
N ASP A 123 -4.96 -25.63 -32.84
CA ASP A 123 -5.55 -26.13 -34.08
C ASP A 123 -6.98 -25.62 -34.29
N ASP A 124 -7.74 -25.43 -33.21
CA ASP A 124 -9.05 -24.76 -33.24
C ASP A 124 -8.91 -23.29 -33.66
N LEU A 125 -7.98 -22.55 -33.05
CA LEU A 125 -7.64 -21.17 -33.42
C LEU A 125 -7.18 -21.07 -34.88
N LEU A 126 -6.33 -21.99 -35.31
CA LEU A 126 -5.86 -22.04 -36.70
C LEU A 126 -7.02 -22.29 -37.66
N SER A 127 -7.92 -23.23 -37.34
CA SER A 127 -9.11 -23.52 -38.15
C SER A 127 -10.05 -22.32 -38.25
N ARG A 128 -10.23 -21.58 -37.15
CA ARG A 128 -11.05 -20.35 -37.11
C ARG A 128 -10.42 -19.20 -37.87
N LEU A 129 -9.09 -19.08 -37.87
CA LEU A 129 -8.38 -18.05 -38.63
C LEU A 129 -8.29 -18.39 -40.12
N GLN A 130 -8.23 -19.67 -40.47
CA GLN A 130 -8.24 -20.14 -41.85
C GLN A 130 -9.63 -20.18 -42.47
N GLN A 131 -10.70 -20.20 -41.65
CA GLN A 131 -12.05 -20.04 -42.15
C GLN A 131 -12.14 -18.69 -42.88
N PRO A 132 -12.50 -18.68 -44.18
CA PRO A 132 -12.75 -17.44 -44.88
C PRO A 132 -13.83 -16.71 -44.09
N LEU A 133 -13.63 -15.42 -43.83
CA LEU A 133 -14.64 -14.56 -43.22
C LEU A 133 -15.81 -14.47 -44.22
N VAL A 134 -16.73 -15.43 -44.17
CA VAL A 134 -17.91 -15.48 -45.04
C VAL A 134 -19.01 -14.64 -44.40
N GLY A 135 -19.25 -13.46 -44.95
CA GLY A 135 -20.29 -12.51 -44.54
C GLY A 135 -20.24 -11.26 -45.41
N GLU A 136 -21.27 -10.41 -45.31
CA GLU A 136 -21.27 -9.06 -45.91
C GLU A 136 -20.37 -8.14 -45.08
N PHE A 137 -19.06 -8.30 -45.21
CA PHE A 137 -18.08 -7.45 -44.53
C PHE A 137 -17.71 -6.28 -45.44
N LEU A 138 -17.56 -5.10 -44.85
CA LEU A 138 -16.97 -3.98 -45.56
C LEU A 138 -15.48 -4.28 -45.77
N GLU A 139 -15.06 -4.50 -47.00
CA GLU A 139 -13.64 -4.58 -47.35
C GLU A 139 -13.02 -3.20 -47.13
N ILE A 140 -12.19 -3.08 -46.10
CA ILE A 140 -11.45 -1.85 -45.81
C ILE A 140 -9.98 -2.17 -46.08
N ASP A 141 -9.28 -1.28 -46.78
CA ASP A 141 -7.84 -1.38 -46.93
C ASP A 141 -7.14 -1.17 -45.58
N ALA A 142 -6.04 -1.88 -45.33
CA ALA A 142 -5.33 -1.90 -44.06
C ALA A 142 -4.89 -0.50 -43.60
N ALA A 143 -4.57 0.39 -44.55
CA ALA A 143 -4.23 1.79 -44.28
C ALA A 143 -5.38 2.58 -43.61
N HIS A 144 -6.63 2.17 -43.83
CA HIS A 144 -7.82 2.88 -43.36
C HIS A 144 -8.52 2.18 -42.18
N HIS A 145 -8.08 0.99 -41.78
CA HIS A 145 -8.68 0.22 -40.67
C HIS A 145 -8.78 1.02 -39.38
N LYS A 146 -7.72 1.73 -39.01
CA LYS A 146 -7.69 2.53 -37.78
C LYS A 146 -8.77 3.61 -37.79
N ASN A 147 -8.82 4.40 -38.86
CA ASN A 147 -9.79 5.48 -38.99
C ASN A 147 -11.22 4.93 -39.03
N THR A 148 -11.46 3.82 -39.73
CA THR A 148 -12.78 3.20 -39.75
C THR A 148 -13.16 2.64 -38.38
N ALA A 149 -12.25 2.00 -37.65
CA ALA A 149 -12.51 1.48 -36.31
C ALA A 149 -12.86 2.60 -35.30
N GLU A 150 -12.31 3.79 -35.46
CA GLU A 150 -12.63 4.96 -34.63
C GLU A 150 -14.00 5.58 -35.00
N ILE A 151 -14.32 5.66 -36.29
CA ILE A 151 -15.53 6.33 -36.79
C ILE A 151 -16.78 5.43 -36.69
N PHE A 152 -16.64 4.12 -36.91
CA PHE A 152 -17.77 3.19 -36.99
C PHE A 152 -18.64 3.15 -35.72
N PRO A 153 -18.07 3.15 -34.49
CA PRO A 153 -18.86 3.22 -33.26
C PRO A 153 -19.69 4.50 -33.16
N MET A 154 -19.12 5.63 -33.58
CA MET A 154 -19.79 6.93 -33.56
C MET A 154 -20.94 6.99 -34.58
N ILE A 155 -20.75 6.40 -35.77
CA ILE A 155 -21.83 6.28 -36.76
C ILE A 155 -22.91 5.32 -36.24
N SER A 156 -22.52 4.17 -35.68
CA SER A 156 -23.46 3.17 -35.16
C SER A 156 -24.38 3.75 -34.08
N SER A 157 -23.85 4.53 -33.14
CA SER A 157 -24.67 5.20 -32.12
C SER A 157 -25.66 6.20 -32.71
N ASN A 158 -25.26 6.94 -33.74
CA ASN A 158 -26.14 7.88 -34.44
C ASN A 158 -27.19 7.15 -35.29
N LEU A 159 -26.80 6.06 -35.94
CA LEU A 159 -27.68 5.25 -36.78
C LEU A 159 -28.76 4.55 -35.94
N ALA A 160 -28.44 4.14 -34.71
CA ALA A 160 -29.42 3.63 -33.75
C ALA A 160 -30.45 4.69 -33.31
N GLY A 161 -30.06 5.97 -33.26
CA GLY A 161 -30.96 7.09 -32.96
C GLY A 161 -31.78 7.57 -34.16
N PHE A 162 -31.37 7.22 -35.37
CA PHE A 162 -31.98 7.71 -36.62
C PHE A 162 -33.46 7.29 -36.81
N PRO A 163 -33.88 6.03 -36.50
CA PRO A 163 -35.29 5.63 -36.58
C PRO A 163 -36.20 6.48 -35.70
N LYS A 164 -35.78 6.79 -34.47
CA LYS A 164 -36.54 7.62 -33.54
C LYS A 164 -36.66 9.06 -34.05
N LEU A 165 -35.61 9.58 -34.68
CA LEU A 165 -35.66 10.89 -35.32
C LEU A 165 -36.63 10.92 -36.51
N LEU A 166 -36.64 9.87 -37.34
CA LEU A 166 -37.59 9.72 -38.43
C LEU A 166 -39.03 9.60 -37.93
N GLU A 167 -39.26 8.85 -36.85
CA GLU A 167 -40.55 8.75 -36.19
C GLU A 167 -41.01 10.12 -35.68
N ASN A 168 -40.13 10.87 -35.00
CA ASN A 168 -40.42 12.22 -34.54
C ASN A 168 -40.75 13.17 -35.71
N MET A 169 -40.00 13.12 -36.82
CA MET A 169 -40.31 13.94 -38.01
C MET A 169 -41.65 13.54 -38.64
N THR A 170 -41.95 12.25 -38.69
CA THR A 170 -43.23 11.74 -39.17
C THR A 170 -44.37 12.18 -38.26
N TRP A 171 -44.16 12.14 -36.95
CA TRP A 171 -45.10 12.66 -35.95
C TRP A 171 -45.31 14.16 -36.14
N ILE A 172 -44.25 14.98 -36.27
CA ILE A 172 -44.37 16.43 -36.52
C ILE A 172 -45.14 16.69 -37.81
N LYS A 173 -44.84 15.96 -38.89
CA LYS A 173 -45.52 16.09 -40.18
C LYS A 173 -47.01 15.74 -40.09
N ASN A 174 -47.34 14.70 -39.33
CA ASN A 174 -48.71 14.24 -39.15
C ASN A 174 -49.41 14.91 -37.97
N PHE A 175 -48.72 15.77 -37.21
CA PHE A 175 -49.27 16.49 -36.08
C PHE A 175 -50.25 17.53 -36.62
N PRO A 176 -51.56 17.36 -36.41
CA PRO A 176 -52.57 18.21 -37.02
C PRO A 176 -52.72 19.46 -36.16
N MET A 177 -51.74 20.37 -36.21
CA MET A 177 -51.95 21.73 -35.73
C MET A 177 -52.28 22.60 -36.93
N ALA A 178 -53.48 22.41 -37.47
CA ALA A 178 -54.08 23.47 -38.26
C ALA A 178 -54.28 24.66 -37.31
N ASP A 179 -53.72 25.81 -37.69
CA ASP A 179 -53.86 27.07 -36.95
C ASP A 179 -55.35 27.28 -36.60
N GLY A 180 -55.64 27.44 -35.30
CA GLY A 180 -56.99 27.69 -34.79
C GLY A 180 -57.72 26.52 -34.13
N GLN A 181 -57.29 25.25 -34.24
CA GLN A 181 -57.95 24.15 -33.49
C GLN A 181 -57.78 24.29 -31.97
N LEU A 182 -56.57 24.68 -31.53
CA LEU A 182 -56.30 24.95 -30.12
C LEU A 182 -57.09 26.17 -29.62
N LEU A 183 -57.27 27.17 -30.48
CA LEU A 183 -58.08 28.36 -30.18
C LEU A 183 -59.57 28.00 -30.05
N GLY A 184 -60.07 27.09 -30.90
CA GLY A 184 -61.43 26.58 -30.81
C GLY A 184 -61.69 25.78 -29.53
N ILE A 185 -60.75 24.91 -29.12
CA ILE A 185 -60.85 24.19 -27.85
C ILE A 185 -60.81 25.17 -26.67
N LEU A 186 -59.94 26.17 -26.71
CA LEU A 186 -59.85 27.20 -25.66
C LEU A 186 -61.16 27.99 -25.54
N SER A 187 -61.75 28.38 -26.68
CA SER A 187 -63.03 29.11 -26.73
C SER A 187 -64.20 28.26 -26.22
N SER A 188 -64.22 26.96 -26.53
CA SER A 188 -65.24 26.05 -25.98
C SER A 188 -65.12 25.91 -24.47
N VAL A 189 -63.91 25.84 -23.92
CA VAL A 189 -63.67 25.77 -22.47
C VAL A 189 -64.08 27.08 -21.80
N GLU A 190 -63.78 28.22 -22.41
CA GLU A 190 -64.22 29.54 -21.92
C GLU A 190 -65.75 29.66 -21.88
N SER A 191 -66.44 29.19 -22.93
CA SER A 191 -67.91 29.17 -22.96
C SER A 191 -68.50 28.29 -21.86
N SER A 192 -67.98 27.07 -21.66
CA SER A 192 -68.45 26.19 -20.58
C SER A 192 -68.20 26.78 -19.20
N PHE A 193 -67.10 27.52 -19.00
CA PHE A 193 -66.84 28.21 -17.74
C PHE A 193 -67.84 29.36 -17.51
N ALA A 194 -68.18 30.12 -18.55
CA ALA A 194 -69.20 31.18 -18.48
C ALA A 194 -70.60 30.62 -18.17
N GLU A 195 -70.96 29.46 -18.71
CA GLU A 195 -72.20 28.76 -18.39
C GLU A 195 -72.26 28.33 -16.91
N ILE A 196 -71.17 27.73 -16.39
CA ILE A 196 -71.08 27.34 -14.98
C ILE A 196 -71.19 28.56 -14.06
N GLN A 197 -70.54 29.68 -14.43
CA GLN A 197 -70.62 30.92 -13.68
C GLN A 197 -72.04 31.49 -13.67
N SER A 198 -72.74 31.44 -14.80
CA SER A 198 -74.12 31.88 -14.93
C SER A 198 -75.06 31.02 -14.09
N PHE A 199 -74.86 29.69 -14.10
CA PHE A 199 -75.62 28.76 -13.26
C PHE A 199 -75.38 29.02 -11.77
N TYR A 200 -74.13 29.25 -11.37
CA TYR A 200 -73.79 29.59 -9.99
C TYR A 200 -74.44 30.90 -9.55
N GLN A 201 -74.46 31.91 -10.43
CA GLN A 201 -75.10 33.19 -10.14
C GLN A 201 -76.62 33.04 -10.01
N ALA A 202 -77.26 32.27 -10.90
CA ALA A 202 -78.68 31.96 -10.81
C ALA A 202 -79.03 31.19 -9.53
N PHE A 203 -78.17 30.25 -9.11
CA PHE A 203 -78.33 29.52 -7.85
C PHE A 203 -78.22 30.44 -6.64
N CYS A 204 -77.24 31.35 -6.63
CA CYS A 204 -77.09 32.35 -5.58
C CYS A 204 -78.33 33.27 -5.47
N GLN A 205 -78.88 33.69 -6.61
CA GLN A 205 -80.11 34.50 -6.66
C GLN A 205 -81.34 33.71 -6.19
N SER A 206 -81.47 32.45 -6.59
CA SER A 206 -82.55 31.58 -6.10
C SER A 206 -82.48 31.42 -4.58
N ARG A 207 -81.27 31.23 -4.04
CA ARG A 207 -81.05 31.14 -2.59
C ARG A 207 -81.39 32.45 -1.86
N SER A 208 -81.04 33.61 -2.41
CA SER A 208 -81.39 34.90 -1.81
C SER A 208 -82.89 35.20 -1.85
N LEU A 209 -83.58 34.79 -2.93
CA LEU A 209 -85.04 34.86 -3.00
C LEU A 209 -85.70 33.93 -1.96
N MET A 210 -85.16 32.73 -1.79
CA MET A 210 -85.68 31.78 -0.81
C MET A 210 -85.46 32.26 0.63
N SER A 211 -84.30 32.86 0.95
CA SER A 211 -84.09 33.50 2.25
C SER A 211 -85.03 34.67 2.49
N HIS A 212 -85.29 35.50 1.47
CA HIS A 212 -86.26 36.59 1.57
C HIS A 212 -87.70 36.09 1.79
N LEU A 213 -88.11 35.00 1.15
CA LEU A 213 -89.42 34.39 1.37
C LEU A 213 -89.55 33.79 2.77
N GLN A 214 -88.47 33.20 3.29
CA GLN A 214 -88.42 32.65 4.65
C GLN A 214 -88.52 33.75 5.71
N GLU A 215 -87.92 34.92 5.47
CA GLU A 215 -88.02 36.09 6.34
C GLU A 215 -89.42 36.73 6.30
N LYS A 216 -90.06 36.74 5.12
CA LYS A 216 -91.42 37.31 4.95
C LYS A 216 -92.55 36.43 5.52
N ASN A 217 -92.34 35.11 5.61
CA ASN A 217 -93.30 34.16 6.19
C ASN A 217 -93.03 33.87 7.69
N GLY A 218 -92.05 34.55 8.30
CA GLY A 218 -91.66 34.41 9.71
C GLY A 218 -92.30 35.42 10.67
N HIS A 219 -93.27 36.21 10.23
CA HIS A 219 -94.06 37.14 11.05
C HIS A 219 -95.56 36.88 10.93
#